data_AF-A0A1Y2DRZ3-F1
#
_entry.id   AF-A0A1Y2DRZ3-F1
#
_cell.length_a   1.000
_cell.length_b   1.000
_cell.length_c   1.000
_cell.angle_alpha   90.00
_cell.angle_beta   90.00
_cell.angle_gamma   90.00
#
_symmetry.space_group_name_H-M   'P 1'
#
loop_
_entity.id
_entity.type
_entity.pdbx_description
1 polymer ?
#
loop_
_entity_poly.entity_id
_entity_poly.type
_entity_poly.pdbx_seq_one_letter_code
_entity_poly.pdbx_strand_id
1 'polypeptide(L)'
;MDRAFDRSDKTIDEADIFYHGESPDTLKVYKVKTIQEKLDIRFNGNTDNIAIVAKENLLCLPFKGEPHPDYPSPWLTINFGQFGDLVKATAYVLKKKFDLPPFVELPL
;
A
#
# COMPACT_ATOMS: atom_id res chain seq x y z
N MET A 1 -4.06 -3.13 45.23
CA MET A 1 -3.28 -2.02 44.64
C MET A 1 -2.63 -2.56 43.39
N ASP A 2 -3.36 -2.52 42.28
CA ASP A 2 -2.91 -3.05 41.01
C ASP A 2 -2.00 -2.01 40.34
N ARG A 3 -0.76 -2.41 40.05
CA ARG A 3 0.15 -1.60 39.26
C ARG A 3 -0.39 -1.56 37.84
N ALA A 4 -0.85 -0.38 37.44
CA ALA A 4 -1.21 -0.09 36.06
C ALA A 4 -0.05 -0.49 35.15
N PHE A 5 -0.36 -1.28 34.13
CA PHE A 5 0.57 -1.60 33.05
C PHE A 5 0.76 -0.31 32.25
N ASP A 6 1.82 0.43 32.59
CA ASP A 6 2.21 1.62 31.86
C ASP A 6 2.60 1.22 30.42
N ARG A 7 1.79 1.67 29.45
CA ARG A 7 2.01 1.45 28.02
C ARG A 7 2.86 2.56 27.40
N SER A 8 3.48 3.45 28.19
CA SER A 8 4.35 4.49 27.66
C SER A 8 5.83 4.12 27.67
N ASP A 9 6.24 2.96 27.11
CA ASP A 9 7.67 2.77 26.74
C ASP A 9 8.00 1.55 25.85
N LYS A 10 7.17 1.21 24.86
CA LYS A 10 7.42 0.02 24.00
C LYS A 10 7.27 0.20 22.50
N THR A 11 7.26 1.43 21.98
CA THR A 11 7.03 1.66 20.54
C THR A 11 8.30 1.76 19.70
N ILE A 12 9.49 1.58 20.28
CA ILE A 12 10.76 1.79 19.55
C ILE A 12 11.42 0.47 19.11
N ASP A 13 11.12 -0.68 19.75
CA ASP A 13 11.86 -1.93 19.49
C ASP A 13 11.21 -2.88 18.46
N GLU A 14 9.91 -2.78 18.19
CA GLU A 14 9.28 -3.61 17.14
C GLU A 14 9.58 -3.10 15.72
N ALA A 15 9.89 -1.81 15.58
CA ALA A 15 10.29 -1.23 14.30
C ALA A 15 11.65 -1.75 13.85
N ASP A 16 12.59 -1.94 14.79
CA ASP A 16 13.99 -2.29 14.51
C ASP A 16 14.18 -3.73 14.00
N ILE A 17 13.26 -4.64 14.33
CA ILE A 17 13.32 -6.05 13.91
C ILE A 17 13.09 -6.23 12.40
N PHE A 18 12.48 -5.24 11.73
CA PHE A 18 12.22 -5.26 10.28
C PHE A 18 13.22 -4.40 9.48
N TYR A 19 14.19 -3.75 10.13
CA TYR A 19 15.21 -2.94 9.43
C TYR A 19 16.27 -3.84 8.75
N HIS A 20 15.97 -4.29 7.54
CA HIS A 20 16.90 -5.00 6.65
C HIS A 20 17.33 -4.15 5.45
N GLY A 21 17.84 -2.94 5.70
CA GLY A 21 18.29 -2.05 4.61
C GLY A 21 17.14 -1.53 3.74
N GLU A 22 15.96 -1.35 4.32
CA GLU A 22 14.80 -0.85 3.59
C GLU A 22 15.01 0.57 3.04
N SER A 23 14.35 0.87 1.92
CA SER A 23 14.47 2.16 1.25
C SER A 23 13.95 3.30 2.15
N PRO A 24 14.49 4.53 2.00
CA PRO A 24 14.02 5.70 2.75
C PRO A 24 12.52 5.93 2.68
N ASP A 25 11.86 5.52 1.60
CA ASP A 25 10.41 5.65 1.43
C ASP A 25 9.63 4.66 2.28
N THR A 26 10.13 3.43 2.47
CA THR A 26 9.48 2.49 3.41
C THR A 26 9.53 3.02 4.84
N LEU A 27 10.63 3.70 5.23
CA LEU A 27 10.73 4.33 6.55
C LEU A 27 9.71 5.46 6.74
N LYS A 28 9.39 6.22 5.68
CA LYS A 28 8.34 7.24 5.72
C LYS A 28 6.97 6.59 5.93
N VAL A 29 6.70 5.43 5.30
CA VAL A 29 5.44 4.70 5.45
C VAL A 29 5.18 4.28 6.90
N TYR A 30 6.21 3.85 7.65
CA TYR A 30 6.03 3.47 9.05
C TYR A 30 5.72 4.65 9.98
N LYS A 31 6.18 5.85 9.62
CA LYS A 31 6.03 7.06 10.47
C LYS A 31 4.68 7.75 10.31
N VAL A 32 3.97 7.51 9.22
CA VAL A 32 2.66 8.14 8.97
C VAL A 32 1.52 7.35 9.61
N LYS A 33 0.48 8.08 10.03
CA LYS A 33 -0.61 7.51 10.83
C LYS A 33 -1.72 6.93 9.97
N THR A 34 -2.08 7.61 8.88
CA THR A 34 -3.25 7.21 8.10
C THR A 34 -2.88 6.25 6.97
N ILE A 35 -3.79 5.33 6.65
CA ILE A 35 -3.63 4.43 5.49
C ILE A 35 -3.50 5.24 4.19
N GLN A 36 -4.22 6.36 4.09
CA GLN A 36 -4.15 7.24 2.93
C GLN A 36 -2.73 7.77 2.71
N GLU A 37 -2.10 8.34 3.75
CA GLU A 37 -0.72 8.83 3.66
C GLU A 37 0.27 7.70 3.32
N LYS A 38 0.06 6.50 3.88
CA LYS A 38 0.88 5.33 3.56
C LYS A 38 0.80 4.96 2.07
N LEU A 39 -0.41 4.94 1.53
CA LEU A 39 -0.66 4.65 0.12
C LEU A 39 -0.10 5.74 -0.79
N ASP A 40 -0.25 7.01 -0.42
CA ASP A 40 0.30 8.13 -1.20
C ASP A 40 1.83 8.08 -1.26
N ILE A 41 2.51 7.75 -0.16
CA ILE A 41 3.97 7.56 -0.17
C ILE A 41 4.35 6.39 -1.10
N ARG A 42 3.64 5.26 -1.03
CA ARG A 42 3.94 4.08 -1.86
C ARG A 42 3.69 4.32 -3.35
N PHE A 43 2.57 4.94 -3.70
CA PHE A 43 2.19 5.16 -5.09
C PHE A 43 2.99 6.28 -5.75
N ASN A 44 3.42 7.31 -5.00
CA ASN A 44 4.15 8.44 -5.56
C ASN A 44 5.67 8.29 -5.46
N GLY A 45 6.19 7.49 -4.52
CA GLY A 45 7.63 7.36 -4.28
C GLY A 45 8.36 6.52 -5.32
N ASN A 46 7.67 5.59 -5.99
CA ASN A 46 8.29 4.69 -6.96
C ASN A 46 7.27 4.19 -7.99
N THR A 47 6.75 5.11 -8.79
CA THR A 47 5.68 4.86 -9.77
C THR A 47 6.03 3.76 -10.77
N ASP A 48 7.31 3.64 -11.11
CA ASP A 48 7.79 2.77 -12.17
C ASP A 48 8.10 1.36 -11.68
N ASN A 49 8.15 1.15 -10.36
CA ASN A 49 8.34 -0.17 -9.79
C ASN A 49 7.16 -1.09 -10.13
N ILE A 50 7.45 -2.38 -10.28
CA ILE A 50 6.43 -3.38 -10.54
C ILE A 50 5.60 -3.64 -9.28
N ALA A 51 4.28 -3.46 -9.40
CA ALA A 51 3.31 -3.70 -8.35
C ALA A 51 2.65 -5.09 -8.48
N ILE A 52 2.37 -5.52 -9.71
CA ILE A 52 1.72 -6.80 -10.01
C ILE A 52 2.52 -7.53 -11.08
N VAL A 53 2.69 -8.83 -10.89
CA VAL A 53 3.19 -9.77 -11.91
C VAL A 53 2.15 -10.88 -12.07
N ALA A 54 1.58 -11.03 -13.26
CA ALA A 54 0.52 -12.01 -13.51
C ALA A 54 0.43 -12.42 -14.98
N LYS A 55 -0.24 -13.55 -15.25
CA LYS A 55 -0.62 -13.94 -16.60
C LYS A 55 -1.76 -13.05 -17.10
N GLU A 56 -1.86 -12.88 -18.42
CA GLU A 56 -2.89 -12.04 -19.06
C GLU A 56 -4.32 -12.38 -18.60
N ASN A 57 -4.65 -13.66 -18.45
CA ASN A 57 -5.99 -14.10 -18.03
C ASN A 57 -6.36 -13.72 -16.58
N LEU A 58 -5.40 -13.28 -15.76
CA LEU A 58 -5.62 -12.79 -14.40
C LEU A 58 -5.63 -11.25 -14.34
N LEU A 59 -5.22 -10.58 -15.43
CA LEU A 59 -5.28 -9.13 -15.54
C LEU A 59 -6.65 -8.74 -16.10
N CYS A 60 -7.58 -8.47 -15.19
CA CYS A 60 -8.89 -7.97 -15.55
C CYS A 60 -8.82 -6.48 -15.92
N LEU A 61 -9.78 -6.03 -16.75
CA LEU A 61 -9.95 -4.62 -17.05
C LEU A 61 -10.03 -3.79 -15.74
N PRO A 62 -9.37 -2.62 -15.69
CA PRO A 62 -8.74 -1.92 -16.80
C PRO A 62 -7.25 -2.23 -17.01
N PHE A 63 -6.70 -3.23 -16.34
CA PHE A 63 -5.28 -3.51 -16.46
C PHE A 63 -4.91 -4.06 -17.84
N LYS A 64 -3.87 -3.47 -18.43
CA LYS A 64 -3.16 -3.99 -19.59
C LYS A 64 -1.71 -4.19 -19.17
N GLY A 65 -1.38 -5.42 -18.79
CA GLY A 65 -0.02 -5.70 -18.34
C GLY A 65 0.98 -5.59 -19.49
N GLU A 66 2.18 -5.17 -19.17
CA GLU A 66 3.28 -5.00 -20.13
C GLU A 66 4.39 -6.02 -19.84
N PRO A 67 5.06 -6.57 -20.87
CA PRO A 67 6.25 -7.38 -20.68
C PRO A 67 7.35 -6.59 -19.97
N HIS A 68 8.16 -7.26 -19.14
CA HIS A 68 9.26 -6.62 -18.42
C HIS A 68 10.52 -7.49 -18.51
N PRO A 69 11.73 -6.91 -18.72
CA PRO A 69 12.97 -7.68 -18.89
C PRO A 69 13.26 -8.69 -17.78
N ASP A 70 12.92 -8.34 -16.53
CA ASP A 70 13.18 -9.19 -15.36
C ASP A 70 12.19 -10.36 -15.22
N TYR A 71 11.10 -10.38 -15.98
CA TYR A 71 10.05 -11.38 -15.89
C TYR A 71 9.86 -12.07 -17.24
N PRO A 72 10.14 -13.39 -17.35
CA PRO A 72 10.07 -14.07 -18.63
C PRO A 72 8.63 -14.19 -19.13
N SER A 73 8.47 -14.40 -20.44
CA SER A 73 7.16 -14.74 -21.02
C SER A 73 6.60 -16.02 -20.36
N PRO A 74 5.27 -16.11 -20.09
CA PRO A 74 4.19 -15.21 -20.49
C PRO A 74 3.76 -14.21 -19.40
N TRP A 75 4.65 -13.87 -18.46
CA TRP A 75 4.31 -12.98 -17.36
C TRP A 75 4.24 -11.52 -17.83
N LEU A 76 3.18 -10.84 -17.42
CA LEU A 76 2.97 -9.42 -17.66
C LEU A 76 3.04 -8.68 -16.33
N THR A 77 3.37 -7.40 -16.39
CA THR A 77 3.60 -6.55 -15.24
C THR A 77 2.75 -5.29 -15.28
N ILE A 78 2.44 -4.76 -14.09
CA ILE A 78 1.77 -3.47 -13.92
C ILE A 78 2.60 -2.71 -12.90
N ASN A 79 2.90 -1.46 -13.20
CA ASN A 79 3.67 -0.62 -12.29
C ASN A 79 2.81 0.00 -11.18
N PHE A 80 3.46 0.52 -10.14
CA PHE A 80 2.77 1.14 -9.00
C PHE A 80 1.95 2.36 -9.40
N GLY A 81 2.34 3.10 -10.44
CA GLY A 81 1.57 4.23 -10.96
C GLY A 81 0.19 3.79 -11.49
N GLN A 82 0.17 2.84 -12.43
CA GLN A 82 -1.05 2.27 -13.00
C GLN A 82 -1.94 1.62 -11.93
N PHE A 83 -1.33 0.89 -11.00
CA PHE A 83 -2.06 0.29 -9.88
C PHE A 83 -2.68 1.35 -8.95
N GLY A 84 -1.90 2.37 -8.59
CA GLY A 84 -2.35 3.48 -7.74
C GLY A 84 -3.50 4.27 -8.35
N ASP A 85 -3.45 4.54 -9.66
CA ASP A 85 -4.52 5.21 -10.39
C ASP A 85 -5.83 4.41 -10.35
N LEU A 86 -5.76 3.08 -10.49
CA LEU A 86 -6.95 2.24 -10.34
C LEU A 86 -7.53 2.29 -8.94
N VAL A 87 -6.69 2.22 -7.91
CA VAL A 87 -7.13 2.29 -6.51
C VAL A 87 -7.86 3.62 -6.25
N LYS A 88 -7.28 4.74 -6.72
CA LYS A 88 -7.89 6.08 -6.61
C LYS A 88 -9.22 6.18 -7.38
N ALA A 89 -9.26 5.67 -8.62
CA ALA A 89 -10.48 5.66 -9.43
C ALA A 89 -11.59 4.82 -8.78
N THR A 90 -11.24 3.65 -8.24
CA THR A 90 -12.18 2.76 -7.54
C THR A 90 -12.73 3.44 -6.29
N ALA A 91 -11.86 4.03 -5.47
CA ALA A 91 -12.28 4.79 -4.29
C ALA A 91 -13.21 5.95 -4.65
N TYR A 92 -12.93 6.67 -5.73
CA TYR A 92 -13.78 7.76 -6.23
C TYR A 92 -15.18 7.25 -6.63
N VAL A 93 -15.26 6.18 -7.41
CA VAL A 93 -16.54 5.59 -7.82
C VAL A 93 -17.34 5.12 -6.62
N LEU A 94 -16.70 4.44 -5.66
CA LEU A 94 -17.35 3.98 -4.44
C LEU A 94 -17.91 5.15 -3.63
N LYS A 95 -17.10 6.20 -3.42
CA LYS A 95 -17.52 7.40 -2.70
C LYS A 95 -18.66 8.13 -3.43
N LYS A 96 -18.63 8.23 -4.76
CA LYS A 96 -19.68 8.92 -5.52
C LYS A 96 -20.99 8.13 -5.60
N LYS A 97 -20.93 6.81 -5.73
CA LYS A 97 -22.14 5.97 -5.88
C LYS A 97 -22.83 5.66 -4.56
N PHE A 98 -22.06 5.45 -3.50
CA PHE A 98 -22.59 4.93 -2.24
C PHE A 98 -22.43 5.91 -1.07
N ASP A 99 -21.75 7.05 -1.28
CA ASP A 99 -21.43 8.05 -0.26
C ASP A 99 -20.92 7.45 1.05
N LEU A 100 -20.05 6.44 0.95
CA LEU A 100 -19.54 5.73 2.11
C LEU A 100 -18.85 6.72 3.06
N PRO A 101 -19.26 6.78 4.34
CA PRO A 101 -18.52 7.54 5.33
C PRO A 101 -17.17 6.86 5.58
N PRO A 102 -16.14 7.62 5.99
CA PRO A 102 -14.89 7.03 6.46
C PRO A 102 -15.19 6.02 7.57
N PHE A 103 -14.56 4.85 7.50
CA PHE A 103 -14.66 3.89 8.59
C PHE A 103 -14.00 4.48 9.84
N VAL A 104 -14.73 4.54 10.93
CA VAL A 104 -14.22 4.94 12.24
C VAL A 104 -14.17 3.67 13.08
N GLU A 105 -12.97 3.21 13.43
CA GLU A 105 -12.83 2.16 14.44
C GLU A 105 -13.43 2.68 15.74
N LEU A 106 -14.55 2.08 16.17
CA LEU A 106 -15.10 2.34 17.49
C LEU A 106 -14.20 1.65 18.52
N PRO A 107 -13.85 2.31 19.64
CA PRO A 107 -13.10 1.66 20.70
C PRO A 107 -13.89 0.45 21.23
N LEU A 108 -13.22 -0.71 21.28
CA LEU A 108 -13.71 -1.93 21.91
C LEU A 108 -13.78 -1.77 23.44
#